data_AF-H0SAD9-F1
#
_entry.id   AF-H0SAD9-F1
#
_cell.length_a   1.000
_cell.length_b   1.000
_cell.length_c   1.000
_cell.angle_alpha   90.00
_cell.angle_beta   90.00
_cell.angle_gamma   90.00
#
_symmetry.space_group_name_H-M   'P 1'
#
loop_
_entity.id
_entity.type
_entity.pdbx_description
1 polymer ?
#
loop_
_entity_poly.entity_id
_entity_poly.type
_entity_poly.pdbx_seq_one_letter_code
_entity_poly.pdbx_strand_id
1 'polypeptide(L)'
;MTSSARSSLDALEADGSVSFGACLLMSQQRWREDQDGLRIAARAARRALLDQLTRDEDDAAHRALLDLPLRGRLTATEINAGFRRLAKSAHPDAGGSNELYRRIAEAREALLSQMD
;
A
#
# COMPACT_ATOMS: atom_id res chain seq x y z
N MET A 1 23.78 -32.90 -22.22
CA MET A 1 22.94 -32.17 -21.26
C MET A 1 21.74 -31.55 -21.99
N THR A 2 20.81 -32.36 -22.51
CA THR A 2 19.66 -31.92 -23.34
C THR A 2 18.29 -32.27 -22.74
N SER A 3 18.25 -32.76 -21.51
CA SER A 3 17.02 -33.30 -20.89
C SER A 3 16.05 -32.22 -20.39
N SER A 4 16.53 -31.04 -20.01
CA SER A 4 15.69 -30.01 -19.37
C SER A 4 14.77 -29.29 -20.36
N ALA A 5 15.15 -29.16 -21.64
CA ALA A 5 14.36 -28.45 -22.64
C ALA A 5 13.14 -29.25 -23.11
N ARG A 6 13.28 -30.59 -23.24
CA ARG A 6 12.18 -31.47 -23.63
C ARG A 6 11.09 -31.52 -22.54
N SER A 7 11.49 -31.65 -21.28
CA SER A 7 10.58 -31.62 -20.15
C SER A 7 9.78 -30.31 -20.01
N SER A 8 10.36 -29.18 -20.42
CA SER A 8 9.65 -27.88 -20.40
C SER A 8 8.64 -27.73 -21.53
N LEU A 9 8.88 -28.37 -22.67
CA LEU A 9 7.95 -28.37 -23.80
C LEU A 9 6.76 -29.30 -23.51
N ASP A 10 7.04 -30.50 -22.99
CA ASP A 10 6.01 -31.48 -22.63
C ASP A 10 5.02 -30.88 -21.60
N ALA A 11 5.52 -30.12 -20.61
CA ALA A 11 4.68 -29.42 -19.63
C ALA A 11 3.83 -28.30 -20.27
N LEU A 12 4.39 -27.55 -21.22
CA LEU A 12 3.65 -26.53 -21.95
C LEU A 12 2.53 -27.14 -22.82
N GLU A 13 2.79 -28.30 -23.42
CA GLU A 13 1.81 -29.04 -24.23
C GLU A 13 0.68 -29.63 -23.36
N ALA A 14 1.01 -30.16 -22.17
CA ALA A 14 0.04 -30.77 -21.27
C ALA A 14 -0.81 -29.71 -20.52
N ASP A 15 -0.16 -28.70 -19.94
CA ASP A 15 -0.80 -27.75 -19.01
C ASP A 15 -1.12 -26.39 -19.65
N GLY A 16 -0.64 -26.15 -20.87
CA GLY A 16 -0.81 -24.87 -21.56
C GLY A 16 0.01 -23.72 -20.98
N SER A 17 0.80 -23.95 -19.93
CA SER A 17 1.73 -22.97 -19.36
C SER A 17 2.91 -23.63 -18.65
N VAL A 18 4.04 -22.92 -18.58
CA VAL A 18 5.23 -23.36 -17.82
C VAL A 18 5.96 -22.14 -17.26
N SER A 19 6.43 -22.23 -16.01
CA SER A 19 7.26 -21.19 -15.40
C SER A 19 8.71 -21.34 -15.85
N PHE A 20 9.32 -20.24 -16.27
CA PHE A 20 10.73 -20.14 -16.63
C PHE A 20 11.37 -18.95 -15.89
N GLY A 21 12.03 -19.25 -14.77
CA GLY A 21 12.53 -18.22 -13.86
C GLY A 21 11.36 -17.35 -13.35
N ALA A 22 11.45 -16.04 -13.58
CA ALA A 22 10.39 -15.08 -13.24
C ALA A 22 9.30 -14.95 -14.32
N CYS A 23 9.45 -15.61 -15.47
CA CYS A 23 8.50 -15.53 -16.58
C CYS A 23 7.52 -16.70 -16.56
N LEU A 24 6.24 -16.41 -16.85
CA LEU A 24 5.25 -17.43 -17.18
C LEU A 24 5.14 -17.53 -18.71
N LEU A 25 5.53 -18.66 -19.28
CA LEU A 25 5.30 -18.96 -20.69
C LEU A 25 3.94 -19.65 -20.83
N MET A 26 3.16 -19.26 -21.83
CA MET A 26 1.84 -19.82 -22.09
C MET A 26 1.73 -20.21 -23.56
N SER A 27 0.98 -21.28 -23.82
CA SER A 27 0.62 -21.62 -25.20
C SER A 27 -0.26 -20.52 -25.78
N GLN A 28 -0.29 -20.39 -27.10
CA GLN A 28 -1.09 -19.36 -27.74
C GLN A 28 -2.58 -19.50 -27.43
N GLN A 29 -3.09 -20.73 -27.34
CA GLN A 29 -4.48 -21.01 -27.00
C GLN A 29 -4.77 -20.55 -25.57
N ARG A 30 -3.95 -20.99 -24.60
CA ARG A 30 -4.12 -20.64 -23.19
C ARG A 30 -4.05 -19.13 -22.97
N TRP A 31 -3.15 -18.44 -23.66
CA TRP A 31 -3.08 -16.99 -23.63
C TRP A 31 -4.37 -16.33 -24.08
N ARG A 32 -4.99 -16.79 -25.18
CA ARG A 32 -6.25 -16.20 -25.69
C ARG A 32 -7.40 -16.41 -24.71
N GLU A 33 -7.50 -17.59 -24.11
CA GLU A 33 -8.52 -17.94 -23.13
C GLU A 33 -8.42 -17.08 -21.86
N ASP A 34 -7.20 -16.89 -21.35
CA ASP A 34 -6.98 -16.22 -20.06
C ASP A 34 -6.77 -14.71 -20.17
N GLN A 35 -6.61 -14.17 -21.39
CA GLN A 35 -6.14 -12.81 -21.65
C GLN A 35 -6.93 -11.73 -20.88
N ASP A 36 -8.26 -11.85 -20.86
CA ASP A 36 -9.12 -10.85 -20.24
C ASP A 36 -9.05 -10.92 -18.72
N GLY A 37 -9.00 -12.15 -18.16
CA GLY A 37 -8.78 -12.38 -16.73
C GLY A 37 -7.44 -11.82 -16.27
N LEU A 38 -6.37 -12.08 -17.02
CA LEU A 38 -5.03 -11.56 -16.72
C LEU A 38 -4.98 -10.03 -16.74
N ARG A 39 -5.68 -9.39 -17.69
CA ARG A 39 -5.76 -7.92 -17.74
C ARG A 39 -6.57 -7.33 -16.60
N ILE A 40 -7.65 -7.98 -16.17
CA ILE A 40 -8.43 -7.55 -15.01
C ILE A 40 -7.58 -7.68 -13.74
N ALA A 41 -6.94 -8.82 -13.54
CA ALA A 41 -6.06 -9.07 -12.40
C ALA A 41 -4.89 -8.07 -12.34
N ALA A 42 -4.24 -7.78 -13.47
CA ALA A 42 -3.15 -6.82 -13.53
C ALA A 42 -3.60 -5.39 -13.15
N ARG A 43 -4.79 -4.96 -13.60
CA ARG A 43 -5.36 -3.66 -13.21
C ARG A 43 -5.69 -3.61 -11.73
N ALA A 44 -6.29 -4.66 -11.18
CA ALA A 44 -6.60 -4.76 -9.76
C ALA A 44 -5.33 -4.71 -8.90
N ALA A 45 -4.30 -5.46 -9.27
CA ALA A 45 -3.00 -5.46 -8.57
C ALA A 45 -2.34 -4.08 -8.61
N ARG A 46 -2.36 -3.41 -9.78
CA ARG A 46 -1.80 -2.06 -9.90
C ARG A 46 -2.57 -1.04 -9.06
N ARG A 47 -3.90 -1.13 -9.02
CA ARG A 47 -4.73 -0.28 -8.16
C ARG A 47 -4.42 -0.50 -6.68
N ALA A 48 -4.38 -1.75 -6.23
CA ALA A 48 -4.07 -2.08 -4.84
C ALA A 48 -2.69 -1.55 -4.41
N LEU A 49 -1.68 -1.63 -5.29
CA LEU A 49 -0.36 -1.08 -5.03
C LEU A 49 -0.40 0.46 -4.91
N LEU A 50 -1.09 1.15 -5.81
CA LEU A 50 -1.24 2.60 -5.73
C LEU A 50 -1.98 3.03 -4.46
N ASP A 51 -3.07 2.33 -4.11
CA ASP A 51 -3.83 2.59 -2.88
C ASP A 51 -2.98 2.32 -1.61
N GLN A 52 -2.03 1.40 -1.66
CA GLN A 52 -1.05 1.19 -0.58
C GLN A 52 -0.06 2.36 -0.49
N LEU A 53 0.53 2.77 -1.62
CA LEU A 53 1.48 3.89 -1.65
C LEU A 53 0.85 5.20 -1.18
N THR A 54 -0.38 5.50 -1.63
CA THR A 54 -1.11 6.70 -1.16
C THR A 54 -1.33 6.65 0.35
N ARG A 55 -1.74 5.50 0.90
CA ARG A 55 -1.91 5.36 2.37
C ARG A 55 -0.61 5.55 3.13
N ASP A 56 0.51 5.03 2.63
CA ASP A 56 1.82 5.20 3.24
C ASP A 56 2.26 6.69 3.22
N GLU A 57 1.97 7.41 2.13
CA GLU A 57 2.21 8.85 2.02
C GLU A 57 1.35 9.67 3.00
N ASP A 58 0.05 9.37 3.08
CA ASP A 58 -0.89 10.02 3.99
C ASP A 58 -0.50 9.78 5.46
N ASP A 59 -0.17 8.54 5.80
CA ASP A 59 0.32 8.17 7.13
C ASP A 59 1.61 8.92 7.52
N ALA A 60 2.58 9.04 6.60
CA ALA A 60 3.78 9.84 6.82
C ALA A 60 3.46 11.33 7.02
N ALA A 61 2.51 11.89 6.26
CA ALA A 61 2.06 13.28 6.41
C ALA A 61 1.37 13.52 7.76
N HIS A 62 0.50 12.62 8.20
CA HIS A 62 -0.16 12.70 9.51
C HIS A 62 0.85 12.62 10.67
N ARG A 63 1.85 11.75 10.56
CA ARG A 63 2.94 11.64 11.55
C ARG A 63 3.77 12.91 11.62
N ALA A 64 4.15 13.46 10.47
CA ALA A 64 4.89 14.72 10.41
C ALA A 64 4.11 15.86 11.06
N LEU A 65 2.78 15.93 10.82
CA LEU A 65 1.94 16.97 11.38
C LEU A 65 1.84 16.90 12.91
N LEU A 66 1.94 15.70 13.49
CA LEU A 66 1.93 15.49 14.94
C LEU A 66 3.32 15.48 15.59
N ASP A 67 4.38 15.76 14.82
CA ASP A 67 5.78 15.66 15.24
C ASP A 67 6.07 14.28 15.88
N LEU A 68 5.66 13.23 15.16
CA LEU A 68 5.85 11.83 15.50
C LEU A 68 6.92 11.19 14.60
N PRO A 69 7.58 10.10 15.04
CA PRO A 69 8.50 9.34 14.20
C PRO A 69 7.83 8.90 12.88
N LEU A 70 8.45 9.21 11.74
CA LEU A 70 7.90 8.88 10.41
C LEU A 70 7.80 7.36 10.15
N ARG A 71 8.60 6.56 10.88
CA ARG A 71 8.69 5.11 10.72
C ARG A 71 8.67 4.43 12.08
N GLY A 72 8.17 3.20 12.09
CA GLY A 72 8.07 2.36 13.28
C GLY A 72 6.64 2.19 13.74
N ARG A 73 6.44 1.36 14.76
CA ARG A 73 5.13 1.19 15.38
C ARG A 73 4.84 2.39 16.26
N LEU A 74 3.65 2.96 16.10
CA LEU A 74 3.11 3.95 17.02
C LEU A 74 2.06 3.31 17.91
N THR A 75 1.98 3.80 19.14
CA THR A 75 0.91 3.50 20.08
C THR A 75 -0.11 4.62 20.12
N ALA A 76 -1.36 4.31 20.46
CA ALA A 76 -2.39 5.31 20.66
C ALA A 76 -1.99 6.36 21.71
N THR A 77 -1.19 5.97 22.70
CA THR A 77 -0.65 6.87 23.73
C THR A 77 0.29 7.93 23.13
N GLU A 78 1.18 7.53 22.21
CA GLU A 78 2.12 8.44 21.53
C GLU A 78 1.38 9.42 20.62
N ILE A 79 0.40 8.93 19.84
CA ILE A 79 -0.43 9.76 18.97
C ILE A 79 -1.17 10.82 19.80
N ASN A 80 -1.82 10.42 20.89
CA ASN A 80 -2.53 11.33 21.78
C ASN A 80 -1.60 12.32 22.49
N ALA A 81 -0.37 11.91 22.83
CA ALA A 81 0.62 12.79 23.44
C ALA A 81 1.08 13.89 22.46
N GLY A 82 1.40 13.52 21.21
CA GLY A 82 1.73 14.44 20.14
C GLY A 82 0.60 15.45 19.87
N PHE A 83 -0.63 14.95 19.77
CA PHE A 83 -1.82 15.80 19.60
C PHE A 83 -1.98 16.82 20.73
N ARG A 84 -1.96 16.39 22.00
CA ARG A 84 -2.14 17.32 23.14
C ARG A 84 -1.09 18.42 23.18
N ARG A 85 0.16 18.08 22.84
CA ARG A 85 1.28 19.04 22.78
C ARG A 85 1.01 20.14 21.76
N LEU A 86 0.57 19.77 20.55
CA LEU A 86 0.35 20.71 19.45
C LEU A 86 -1.00 21.42 19.53
N ALA A 87 -2.04 20.75 20.03
CA ALA A 87 -3.37 21.32 20.25
C ALA A 87 -3.30 22.52 21.20
N LYS A 88 -2.46 22.46 22.24
CA LYS A 88 -2.27 23.56 23.19
C LYS A 88 -1.69 24.82 22.53
N SER A 89 -0.80 24.68 21.55
CA SER A 89 -0.23 25.82 20.81
C SER A 89 -1.09 26.29 19.63
N ALA A 90 -1.90 25.40 19.06
CA ALA A 90 -2.76 25.73 17.92
C ALA A 90 -4.14 26.28 18.31
N HIS A 91 -4.47 26.28 19.60
CA HIS A 91 -5.75 26.78 20.07
C HIS A 91 -5.91 28.28 19.78
N PRO A 92 -7.03 28.74 19.20
CA PRO A 92 -7.27 30.14 18.87
C PRO A 92 -7.15 31.08 20.08
N ASP A 93 -7.59 30.63 21.26
CA ASP A 93 -7.48 31.41 22.51
C ASP A 93 -6.03 31.57 23.00
N ALA A 94 -5.09 30.78 22.47
CA ALA A 94 -3.66 30.91 22.73
C ALA A 94 -2.90 31.61 21.58
N GLY A 95 -3.63 32.22 20.63
CA GLY A 95 -3.06 32.86 19.44
C GLY A 95 -2.82 31.90 18.26
N GLY A 96 -3.36 30.68 18.33
CA GLY A 96 -3.25 29.67 17.28
C GLY A 96 -4.28 29.80 16.14
N SER A 97 -4.18 28.92 15.15
CA SER A 97 -5.07 28.90 13.99
C SER A 97 -6.08 27.76 14.10
N ASN A 98 -7.37 28.07 13.92
CA ASN A 98 -8.44 27.07 13.82
C ASN A 98 -8.18 26.05 12.71
N GLU A 99 -7.60 26.50 11.59
CA GLU A 99 -7.25 25.61 10.48
C GLU A 99 -6.11 24.66 10.86
N LEU A 100 -5.11 25.15 11.60
CA LEU A 100 -4.06 24.28 12.12
C LEU A 100 -4.66 23.25 13.08
N TYR A 101 -5.47 23.68 14.06
CA TYR A 101 -6.13 22.78 15.01
C TYR A 101 -6.95 21.67 14.31
N ARG A 102 -7.71 22.03 13.28
CA ARG A 102 -8.48 21.07 12.47
C ARG A 102 -7.57 20.03 11.84
N ARG A 103 -6.47 20.45 11.19
CA ARG A 103 -5.54 19.54 10.52
C ARG A 103 -4.87 18.56 11.49
N ILE A 104 -4.43 19.00 12.67
CA ILE A 104 -3.84 18.08 13.68
C ILE A 104 -4.88 17.14 14.28
N ALA A 105 -6.15 17.57 14.42
CA ALA A 105 -7.23 16.69 14.84
C ALA A 105 -7.53 15.60 13.80
N GLU A 106 -7.60 15.96 12.51
CA GLU A 106 -7.76 15.03 11.39
C GLU A 106 -6.62 14.01 11.33
N ALA A 107 -5.36 14.47 11.47
CA ALA A 107 -4.21 13.57 11.49
C ALA A 107 -4.25 12.57 12.65
N ARG A 108 -4.72 13.00 13.84
CA ARG A 108 -4.90 12.10 14.99
C ARG A 108 -5.94 11.02 14.67
N GLU A 109 -7.10 11.42 14.16
CA GLU A 109 -8.19 10.49 13.86
C GLU A 109 -7.79 9.48 12.78
N ALA A 110 -7.15 9.96 11.71
CA ALA A 110 -6.66 9.11 10.62
C ALA A 110 -5.65 8.07 11.10
N LEU A 111 -4.73 8.44 12.01
CA LEU A 111 -3.76 7.49 12.57
C LEU A 111 -4.40 6.49 13.53
N LEU A 112 -5.39 6.90 14.32
CA LEU A 112 -6.09 5.99 15.23
C LEU A 112 -6.96 4.99 14.47
N SER A 113 -7.65 5.42 13.40
CA SER A 113 -8.48 4.54 12.57
C SER A 113 -7.68 3.46 11.82
N GLN A 114 -6.37 3.63 11.67
CA GLN A 114 -5.49 2.60 11.10
C GLN A 114 -5.09 1.51 12.10
N MET A 115 -5.41 1.70 13.38
CA MET A 115 -5.05 0.77 14.47
C MET A 115 -6.19 -0.18 14.86
N ASP A 116 -7.42 0.11 14.40
CA ASP A 116 -8.62 -0.71 14.61
C ASP A 116 -8.76 -1.79 13.52
#